data_AF-A0A9P8FPM2-F1
#
_entry.id   AF-A0A9P8FPM2-F1
#
_cell.length_a   1.000
_cell.length_b   1.000
_cell.length_c   1.000
_cell.angle_alpha   90.00
_cell.angle_beta   90.00
_cell.angle_gamma   90.00
#
_symmetry.space_group_name_H-M   'P 1'
#
loop_
_entity.id
_entity.type
_entity.pdbx_description
1 polymer ?
#
loop_
_entity_poly.entity_id
_entity_poly.type
_entity_poly.pdbx_seq_one_letter_code
_entity_poly.pdbx_strand_id
1 'polypeptide(L)'
;SPDQSGQVLDEAIVTVDHIWRVTEGKDVVKPLPLDLGMTGEPSADPVTQTWVSEYCILTIKCHLDNGLVEITERRSSGTDHSHFVYAGEDPLTPDLIYQERFASTINGNFKSDLGVVILPTNDATRRALGIFDRISPIDFFKAGVIYIGENQTHEHEILANVSGSPDYNLFIAGLGERVSLVNNRQNMAGLDTSEGMFDGRSTLRHSDTITTLNYHVTTMMPTNRETDPQCTRKKSHIGNDFVNIIFNNSGLEFDFDTFPSAFNYVYIVVVPEARQTFIQTRTRLHNPGWFEDSWFKVRVLTRHDFPDISSAAETAVVSGAALSAYVRNLALNAEEFCRVWSNRGLGELPSTWRSRLQQIRMLRERNVVRKE
;
A
#
# COMPACT_ATOMS: atom_id res chain seq x y z
N SER A 1 14.77 -27.56 10.43
CA SER A 1 13.30 -27.59 10.37
C SER A 1 12.90 -27.72 8.91
N PRO A 2 12.25 -28.81 8.47
CA PRO A 2 11.84 -29.01 7.06
C PRO A 2 10.78 -28.02 6.57
N ASP A 3 10.15 -27.26 7.46
CA ASP A 3 9.13 -26.25 7.12
C ASP A 3 9.76 -24.95 6.56
N GLN A 4 10.95 -24.58 7.05
CA GLN A 4 11.64 -23.35 6.62
C GLN A 4 12.10 -23.40 5.16
N SER A 5 12.44 -24.57 4.61
CA SER A 5 12.87 -24.70 3.22
C SER A 5 11.73 -24.45 2.23
N GLY A 6 10.49 -24.83 2.57
CA GLY A 6 9.32 -24.54 1.74
C GLY A 6 8.95 -23.05 1.76
N GLN A 7 9.08 -22.42 2.93
CA GLN A 7 8.81 -20.99 3.11
C GLN A 7 9.80 -20.11 2.31
N VAL A 8 11.09 -20.42 2.36
CA VAL A 8 12.13 -19.71 1.60
C VAL A 8 11.91 -19.88 0.09
N LEU A 9 11.47 -21.06 -0.34
CA LEU A 9 11.15 -21.32 -1.74
C LEU A 9 9.93 -20.49 -2.20
N ASP A 10 8.89 -20.41 -1.38
CA ASP A 10 7.69 -19.62 -1.69
C ASP A 10 8.01 -18.12 -1.81
N GLU A 11 8.82 -17.57 -0.90
CA GLU A 11 9.24 -16.16 -0.98
C GLU A 11 10.06 -15.88 -2.25
N ALA A 12 10.95 -16.81 -2.62
CA ALA A 12 11.71 -16.71 -3.86
C ALA A 12 10.80 -16.76 -5.10
N ILE A 13 9.82 -17.67 -5.12
CA ILE A 13 8.86 -17.81 -6.23
C ILE A 13 8.08 -16.50 -6.42
N VAL A 14 7.49 -15.95 -5.34
CA VAL A 14 6.68 -14.74 -5.47
C VAL A 14 7.49 -13.52 -5.85
N THR A 15 8.75 -13.44 -5.40
CA THR A 15 9.68 -12.36 -5.79
C THR A 15 10.05 -12.45 -7.27
N VAL A 16 10.36 -13.65 -7.76
CA VAL A 16 10.66 -13.88 -9.19
C VAL A 16 9.41 -13.59 -10.04
N ASP A 17 8.21 -13.92 -9.56
CA ASP A 17 6.94 -13.64 -10.26
C ASP A 17 6.73 -12.13 -10.41
N HIS A 18 7.03 -11.36 -9.36
CA HIS A 18 7.00 -9.91 -9.41
C HIS A 18 8.03 -9.34 -10.41
N ILE A 19 9.29 -9.77 -10.32
CA ILE A 19 10.35 -9.32 -11.25
C ILE A 19 9.91 -9.59 -12.68
N TRP A 20 9.48 -10.81 -12.98
CA TRP A 20 9.00 -11.20 -14.31
C TRP A 20 7.88 -10.29 -14.80
N ARG A 21 6.84 -10.05 -13.98
CA ARG A 21 5.72 -9.17 -14.35
C ARG A 21 6.10 -7.72 -14.61
N VAL A 22 7.18 -7.22 -13.99
CA VAL A 22 7.66 -5.85 -14.18
C VAL A 22 8.71 -5.73 -15.29
N THR A 23 9.52 -6.77 -15.53
CA THR A 23 10.64 -6.75 -16.48
C THR A 23 10.29 -7.23 -17.87
N GLU A 24 9.44 -8.26 -18.00
CA GLU A 24 8.83 -8.47 -19.29
C GLU A 24 7.95 -7.26 -19.49
N GLY A 25 8.33 -6.41 -20.44
CA GLY A 25 7.46 -5.40 -20.97
C GLY A 25 6.22 -6.12 -21.48
N LYS A 26 5.27 -6.40 -20.58
CA LYS A 26 3.87 -6.30 -20.90
C LYS A 26 3.77 -4.85 -21.34
N ASP A 27 3.89 -4.63 -22.64
CA ASP A 27 3.22 -3.53 -23.29
C ASP A 27 1.92 -3.36 -22.51
N VAL A 28 1.86 -2.30 -21.73
CA VAL A 28 0.86 -1.31 -22.00
C VAL A 28 -0.43 -1.98 -22.49
N VAL A 29 -1.08 -2.75 -21.63
CA VAL A 29 -2.41 -2.28 -21.28
C VAL A 29 -2.14 -1.09 -20.37
N LYS A 30 -1.75 0.04 -21.01
CA LYS A 30 -2.35 1.33 -20.68
C LYS A 30 -3.80 0.96 -20.36
N PRO A 31 -4.48 1.55 -19.38
CA PRO A 31 -5.88 1.82 -19.69
C PRO A 31 -5.83 2.46 -21.09
N LEU A 32 -6.14 1.68 -22.14
CA LEU A 32 -6.67 2.23 -23.37
C LEU A 32 -7.69 3.23 -22.86
N PRO A 33 -7.72 4.45 -23.42
CA PRO A 33 -8.55 5.52 -22.89
C PRO A 33 -9.87 4.93 -22.44
N LEU A 34 -10.39 5.38 -21.30
CA LEU A 34 -11.84 5.32 -21.11
C LEU A 34 -12.46 6.14 -22.26
N ASP A 35 -12.40 5.63 -23.48
CA ASP A 35 -13.49 5.73 -24.40
C ASP A 35 -14.57 4.95 -23.68
N LEU A 36 -15.38 5.73 -22.96
CA LEU A 36 -16.80 5.47 -22.81
C LEU A 36 -17.42 5.36 -24.22
N GLY A 37 -16.95 4.42 -25.03
CA GLY A 37 -17.71 3.83 -26.09
C GLY A 37 -18.79 3.07 -25.36
N MET A 38 -19.98 3.67 -25.34
CA MET A 38 -21.22 3.13 -24.80
C MET A 38 -21.23 1.61 -24.91
N THR A 39 -20.81 0.92 -23.85
CA THR A 39 -20.99 -0.52 -23.73
C THR A 39 -22.49 -0.69 -23.58
N GLY A 40 -23.17 -1.01 -24.68
CA GLY A 40 -24.53 -1.53 -24.59
C GLY A 40 -24.52 -2.65 -23.56
N GLU A 41 -25.51 -2.67 -22.69
CA GLU A 41 -25.67 -3.78 -21.74
C GLU A 41 -25.60 -5.10 -22.52
N PRO A 42 -24.72 -6.04 -22.15
CA PRO A 42 -24.65 -7.33 -22.81
C PRO A 42 -26.01 -8.02 -22.67
N SER A 43 -26.59 -8.38 -23.81
CA SER A 43 -27.94 -8.97 -23.90
C SER A 43 -27.98 -10.42 -23.41
N ALA A 44 -26.81 -11.08 -23.31
CA ALA A 44 -26.65 -12.46 -22.87
C ALA A 44 -25.45 -12.62 -21.92
N ASP A 45 -25.54 -13.56 -20.97
CA ASP A 45 -24.45 -13.88 -20.05
C ASP A 45 -23.21 -14.40 -20.82
N PRO A 46 -22.00 -13.86 -20.57
CA PRO A 46 -20.80 -14.29 -21.26
C PRO A 46 -20.40 -15.72 -20.89
N VAL A 47 -19.92 -16.47 -21.89
CA VAL A 47 -19.37 -17.82 -21.66
C VAL A 47 -18.05 -17.67 -20.92
N THR A 48 -18.00 -18.20 -19.69
CA THR A 48 -16.85 -18.03 -18.79
C THR A 48 -16.23 -19.38 -18.46
N GLN A 49 -14.91 -19.47 -18.62
CA GLN A 49 -14.12 -20.63 -18.19
C GLN A 49 -12.92 -20.15 -17.38
N THR A 50 -12.54 -20.91 -16.36
CA THR A 50 -11.36 -20.63 -15.53
C THR A 50 -10.44 -21.83 -15.48
N TRP A 51 -9.14 -21.57 -15.63
CA TRP A 51 -8.04 -22.51 -15.48
C TRP A 51 -7.20 -22.11 -14.28
N VAL A 52 -6.67 -23.10 -13.57
CA VAL A 52 -5.71 -22.89 -12.49
C VAL A 52 -4.48 -23.76 -12.72
N SER A 53 -3.33 -23.09 -12.80
CA SER A 53 -2.02 -23.72 -12.77
C SER A 53 -1.42 -23.66 -11.37
N GLU A 54 -0.16 -24.03 -11.20
CA GLU A 54 0.52 -23.88 -9.91
C GLU A 54 0.70 -22.40 -9.50
N TYR A 55 0.80 -21.49 -10.47
CA TYR A 55 1.21 -20.10 -10.26
C TYR A 55 0.19 -19.06 -10.73
N CYS A 56 -0.83 -19.47 -11.48
CA CYS A 56 -1.79 -18.56 -12.11
C CYS A 56 -3.21 -19.12 -12.04
N ILE A 57 -4.19 -18.24 -11.79
CA ILE A 57 -5.60 -18.48 -12.09
C ILE A 57 -5.97 -17.59 -13.29
N LEU A 58 -6.32 -18.21 -14.41
CA LEU A 58 -6.70 -17.54 -15.64
C LEU A 58 -8.21 -17.67 -15.85
N THR A 59 -8.92 -16.55 -15.89
CA THR A 59 -10.34 -16.51 -16.27
C THR A 59 -10.48 -15.86 -17.63
N ILE A 60 -11.16 -16.54 -18.56
CA ILE A 60 -11.52 -16.01 -19.88
C ILE A 60 -13.04 -15.91 -19.96
N LYS A 61 -13.54 -14.73 -20.31
CA LYS A 61 -14.95 -14.48 -20.61
C LYS A 61 -15.09 -14.11 -22.08
N CYS A 62 -16.01 -14.77 -22.76
CA CYS A 62 -16.32 -14.52 -24.16
C CYS A 62 -17.76 -14.02 -24.29
N HIS A 63 -17.93 -12.81 -24.82
CA HIS A 63 -19.21 -12.21 -25.17
C HIS A 63 -19.50 -12.56 -26.63
N LEU A 64 -20.42 -13.51 -26.85
CA LEU A 64 -20.67 -14.10 -28.17
C LEU A 64 -21.41 -13.16 -29.14
N ASP A 65 -22.07 -12.14 -28.61
CA ASP A 65 -22.85 -11.14 -29.33
C ASP A 65 -21.96 -10.13 -30.07
N ASN A 66 -20.84 -9.74 -29.46
CA ASN A 66 -19.94 -8.70 -29.99
C ASN A 66 -18.50 -9.18 -30.20
N GLY A 67 -18.19 -10.44 -29.86
CA GLY A 67 -16.87 -11.03 -29.99
C GLY A 67 -15.85 -10.54 -28.95
N LEU A 68 -16.28 -9.76 -27.94
CA LEU A 68 -15.39 -9.26 -26.89
C LEU A 68 -14.89 -10.41 -26.02
N VAL A 69 -13.59 -10.45 -25.81
CA VAL A 69 -12.91 -11.38 -24.92
C VAL A 69 -12.28 -10.60 -23.79
N GLU A 70 -12.64 -10.94 -22.56
CA GLU A 70 -12.04 -10.40 -21.35
C GLU A 70 -11.19 -11.47 -20.66
N ILE A 71 -9.95 -11.11 -20.33
CA ILE A 71 -8.99 -11.99 -19.68
C ILE A 71 -8.65 -11.40 -18.32
N THR A 72 -8.66 -12.25 -17.30
CA THR A 72 -8.16 -11.92 -15.96
C THR A 72 -7.12 -12.95 -15.55
N GLU A 73 -5.87 -12.52 -15.45
CA GLU A 73 -4.74 -13.31 -14.97
C GLU A 73 -4.46 -12.98 -13.50
N ARG A 74 -4.63 -13.94 -12.61
CA ARG A 74 -4.39 -13.78 -11.17
C ARG A 74 -3.14 -14.53 -10.77
N ARG A 75 -2.14 -13.80 -10.29
CA ARG A 75 -0.86 -14.32 -9.79
C ARG A 75 -0.62 -13.86 -8.35
N SER A 76 0.42 -14.39 -7.71
CA SER A 76 0.80 -14.00 -6.36
C SER A 76 1.09 -12.51 -6.24
N SER A 77 1.86 -11.95 -7.19
CA SER A 77 2.28 -10.55 -7.14
C SER A 77 1.26 -9.55 -7.70
N GLY A 78 0.10 -10.02 -8.22
CA GLY A 78 -0.94 -9.13 -8.75
C GLY A 78 -1.95 -9.79 -9.67
N THR A 79 -2.88 -8.98 -10.15
CA THR A 79 -3.94 -9.40 -11.07
C THR A 79 -3.90 -8.49 -12.29
N ASP A 80 -3.76 -9.07 -13.48
CA ASP A 80 -3.75 -8.35 -14.75
C ASP A 80 -5.09 -8.55 -15.47
N HIS A 81 -5.62 -7.47 -16.02
CA HIS A 81 -6.83 -7.47 -16.83
C HIS A 81 -6.50 -7.02 -18.25
N SER A 82 -6.95 -7.78 -19.25
CA SER A 82 -6.82 -7.40 -20.65
C SER A 82 -8.10 -7.77 -21.41
N HIS A 83 -8.32 -7.12 -22.54
CA HIS A 83 -9.45 -7.43 -23.40
C HIS A 83 -9.08 -7.23 -24.87
N PHE A 84 -9.76 -7.94 -25.76
CA PHE A 84 -9.66 -7.74 -27.21
C PHE A 84 -10.95 -8.23 -27.87
N VAL A 85 -11.17 -7.84 -29.13
CA VAL A 85 -12.27 -8.34 -29.94
C VAL A 85 -11.76 -9.48 -30.82
N TYR A 86 -12.37 -10.64 -30.71
CA TYR A 86 -12.06 -11.80 -31.52
C TYR A 86 -12.64 -11.62 -32.94
N ALA A 87 -11.79 -11.78 -33.95
CA ALA A 87 -12.14 -11.64 -35.36
C ALA A 87 -11.77 -12.88 -36.19
N GLY A 88 -11.61 -14.03 -35.54
CA GLY A 88 -11.29 -15.29 -36.21
C GLY A 88 -12.51 -15.95 -36.85
N GLU A 89 -12.24 -16.92 -37.74
CA GLU A 89 -13.28 -17.67 -38.46
C GLU A 89 -13.90 -18.79 -37.60
N ASP A 90 -13.17 -19.27 -36.60
CA ASP A 90 -13.61 -20.35 -35.71
C ASP A 90 -14.64 -19.86 -34.67
N PRO A 91 -15.52 -20.74 -34.16
CA PRO A 91 -16.46 -20.37 -33.11
C PRO A 91 -15.73 -19.89 -31.85
N LEU A 92 -16.02 -18.66 -31.43
CA LEU A 92 -15.43 -18.08 -30.22
C LEU A 92 -15.80 -18.92 -28.98
N THR A 93 -14.79 -19.53 -28.37
CA THR A 93 -14.93 -20.24 -27.09
C THR A 93 -13.74 -19.91 -26.17
N PRO A 94 -13.93 -19.92 -24.85
CA PRO A 94 -12.82 -19.75 -23.92
C PRO A 94 -11.68 -20.74 -24.13
N ASP A 95 -11.98 -22.00 -24.48
CA ASP A 95 -10.97 -23.04 -24.70
C ASP A 95 -10.10 -22.74 -25.92
N LEU A 96 -10.70 -22.28 -27.03
CA LEU A 96 -9.96 -21.82 -28.21
C LEU A 96 -8.94 -20.73 -27.83
N ILE A 97 -9.39 -19.69 -27.13
CA ILE A 97 -8.52 -18.59 -26.69
C ILE A 97 -7.41 -19.10 -25.76
N TYR A 98 -7.74 -20.02 -24.85
CA TYR A 98 -6.75 -20.63 -23.96
C TYR A 98 -5.68 -21.40 -24.74
N GLN A 99 -6.06 -22.26 -25.69
CA GLN A 99 -5.12 -23.07 -26.47
C GLN A 99 -4.21 -22.20 -27.33
N GLU A 100 -4.77 -21.18 -28.00
CA GLU A 100 -4.00 -20.32 -28.90
C GLU A 100 -3.02 -19.39 -28.18
N ARG A 101 -3.36 -18.91 -26.97
CA ARG A 101 -2.63 -17.80 -26.34
C ARG A 101 -1.97 -18.13 -25.00
N PHE A 102 -2.47 -19.13 -24.27
CA PHE A 102 -2.11 -19.33 -22.86
C PHE A 102 -1.61 -20.74 -22.54
N ALA A 103 -1.93 -21.76 -23.33
CA ALA A 103 -1.59 -23.15 -23.00
C ALA A 103 -0.08 -23.37 -22.78
N SER A 104 0.78 -22.67 -23.52
CA SER A 104 2.24 -22.75 -23.39
C SER A 104 2.84 -21.72 -22.41
N THR A 105 2.08 -20.68 -22.03
CA THR A 105 2.59 -19.50 -21.29
C THR A 105 1.91 -19.28 -19.94
N ILE A 106 0.90 -20.07 -19.56
CA ILE A 106 0.13 -19.88 -18.31
C ILE A 106 1.00 -19.89 -17.04
N ASN A 107 2.14 -20.60 -17.05
CA ASN A 107 3.08 -20.59 -15.94
C ASN A 107 4.13 -19.48 -16.02
N GLY A 108 4.11 -18.64 -17.06
CA GLY A 108 5.15 -17.65 -17.33
C GLY A 108 6.51 -18.32 -17.44
N ASN A 109 7.50 -17.79 -16.72
CA ASN A 109 8.86 -18.35 -16.69
C ASN A 109 9.06 -19.51 -15.71
N PHE A 110 8.00 -19.94 -15.02
CA PHE A 110 8.09 -21.05 -14.07
C PHE A 110 7.87 -22.39 -14.76
N LYS A 111 8.78 -23.35 -14.50
CA LYS A 111 8.54 -24.75 -14.83
C LYS A 111 7.58 -25.34 -13.80
N SER A 112 6.62 -26.13 -14.26
CA SER A 112 5.76 -26.92 -13.41
C SER A 112 5.52 -28.27 -14.06
N ASP A 113 5.75 -29.34 -13.30
CA ASP A 113 5.39 -30.71 -13.70
C ASP A 113 3.89 -30.99 -13.46
N LEU A 114 3.19 -30.01 -12.88
CA LEU A 114 1.78 -30.10 -12.53
C LEU A 114 0.89 -29.63 -13.70
N GLY A 115 -0.04 -30.49 -14.10
CA GLY A 115 -1.04 -30.14 -15.12
C GLY A 115 -1.98 -29.01 -14.68
N VAL A 116 -2.47 -28.26 -15.66
CA VAL A 116 -3.50 -27.22 -15.47
C VAL A 116 -4.85 -27.86 -15.20
N VAL A 117 -5.59 -27.29 -14.24
CA VAL A 117 -6.91 -27.79 -13.81
C VAL A 117 -7.98 -26.81 -14.27
N ILE A 118 -9.06 -27.33 -14.85
CA ILE A 118 -10.24 -26.55 -15.23
C ILE A 118 -11.14 -26.42 -14.00
N LEU A 119 -11.46 -25.19 -13.59
CA LEU A 119 -12.36 -24.95 -12.47
C LEU A 119 -13.83 -25.01 -12.92
N PRO A 120 -14.72 -25.62 -12.13
CA PRO A 120 -16.15 -25.65 -12.45
C PRO A 120 -16.78 -24.26 -12.28
N THR A 121 -17.66 -23.89 -13.20
CA THR A 121 -18.41 -22.62 -13.17
C THR A 121 -19.59 -22.71 -12.19
N ASN A 122 -19.29 -22.76 -10.89
CA ASN A 122 -20.28 -22.82 -9.82
C ASN A 122 -20.07 -21.73 -8.74
N ASP A 123 -21.03 -21.62 -7.82
CA ASP A 123 -20.97 -20.59 -6.76
C ASP A 123 -19.78 -20.76 -5.81
N ALA A 124 -19.29 -21.99 -5.60
CA ALA A 124 -18.13 -22.23 -4.75
C ALA A 124 -16.85 -21.66 -5.38
N THR A 125 -16.64 -21.87 -6.68
CA THR A 125 -15.54 -21.27 -7.44
C THR A 125 -15.66 -19.75 -7.44
N ARG A 126 -16.85 -19.19 -7.71
CA ARG A 126 -17.06 -17.74 -7.70
C ARG A 126 -16.72 -17.11 -6.35
N ARG A 127 -17.12 -17.75 -5.24
CA ARG A 127 -16.76 -17.31 -3.88
C ARG A 127 -15.26 -17.41 -3.63
N ALA A 128 -14.60 -18.48 -4.05
CA ALA A 128 -13.17 -18.66 -3.88
C ALA A 128 -12.37 -17.58 -4.63
N LEU A 129 -12.73 -17.28 -5.88
CA LEU A 129 -12.14 -16.18 -6.65
C LEU A 129 -12.39 -14.83 -5.99
N GLY A 130 -13.60 -14.58 -5.48
CA GLY A 130 -13.91 -13.35 -4.76
C GLY A 130 -13.13 -13.19 -3.45
N ILE A 131 -12.81 -14.28 -2.75
CA ILE A 131 -11.91 -14.26 -1.57
C ILE A 131 -10.49 -13.93 -2.02
N PHE A 132 -10.00 -14.59 -3.08
CA PHE A 132 -8.67 -14.33 -3.62
C PHE A 132 -8.49 -12.87 -4.06
N ASP A 133 -9.47 -12.30 -4.77
CA ASP A 133 -9.43 -10.93 -5.27
C ASP A 133 -9.45 -9.88 -4.14
N ARG A 134 -9.88 -10.25 -2.92
CA ARG A 134 -9.79 -9.39 -1.73
C ARG A 134 -8.41 -9.40 -1.08
N ILE A 135 -7.57 -10.39 -1.36
CA ILE A 135 -6.19 -10.41 -0.87
C ILE A 135 -5.39 -9.47 -1.76
N SER A 136 -5.12 -8.26 -1.28
CA SER A 136 -4.37 -7.26 -2.04
C SER A 136 -2.98 -7.77 -2.40
N PRO A 137 -2.50 -7.56 -3.64
CA PRO A 137 -1.10 -7.75 -4.00
C PRO A 137 -0.22 -6.56 -3.59
N ILE A 138 -0.80 -5.50 -3.02
CA ILE A 138 -0.09 -4.33 -2.52
C ILE A 138 -0.21 -4.33 -1.01
N ASP A 139 0.92 -4.14 -0.33
CA ASP A 139 0.97 -3.97 1.11
C ASP A 139 0.54 -2.56 1.50
N PHE A 140 -0.44 -2.45 2.39
CA PHE A 140 -0.94 -1.16 2.88
C PHE A 140 -0.39 -0.86 4.26
N PHE A 141 0.37 0.22 4.35
CA PHE A 141 0.90 0.79 5.57
C PHE A 141 0.23 2.12 5.90
N LYS A 142 0.34 2.51 7.15
CA LYS A 142 -0.16 3.79 7.66
C LYS A 142 0.82 4.38 8.66
N ALA A 143 0.98 5.69 8.66
CA ALA A 143 1.82 6.37 9.65
C ALA A 143 1.23 7.74 10.02
N GLY A 144 1.29 8.09 11.30
CA GLY A 144 0.90 9.43 11.73
C GLY A 144 1.94 10.48 11.37
N VAL A 145 1.51 11.72 11.15
CA VAL A 145 2.39 12.88 10.99
C VAL A 145 1.90 13.98 11.93
N ILE A 146 2.74 14.35 12.89
CA ILE A 146 2.40 15.24 13.99
C ILE A 146 3.38 16.42 14.03
N TYR A 147 2.84 17.64 14.02
CA TYR A 147 3.61 18.87 14.17
C TYR A 147 3.56 19.37 15.62
N ILE A 148 4.72 19.56 16.24
CA ILE A 148 4.87 20.18 17.57
C ILE A 148 5.41 21.60 17.38
N GLY A 149 4.60 22.59 17.76
CA GLY A 149 4.96 24.01 17.73
C GLY A 149 5.82 24.44 18.91
N GLU A 150 6.28 25.70 18.86
CA GLU A 150 7.14 26.29 19.89
C GLU A 150 6.57 26.14 21.30
N ASN A 151 7.38 25.62 22.23
CA ASN A 151 7.05 25.40 23.64
C ASN A 151 5.83 24.49 23.91
N GLN A 152 5.25 23.82 22.91
CA GLN A 152 4.18 22.86 23.13
C GLN A 152 4.72 21.57 23.72
N THR A 153 4.08 21.09 24.78
CA THR A 153 4.46 19.87 25.50
C THR A 153 3.27 18.95 25.80
N HIS A 154 2.05 19.49 25.78
CA HIS A 154 0.85 18.72 26.10
C HIS A 154 0.17 18.19 24.83
N GLU A 155 -0.25 16.91 24.86
CA GLU A 155 -0.90 16.21 23.76
C GLU A 155 -2.03 17.03 23.10
N HIS A 156 -2.98 17.53 23.88
CA HIS A 156 -4.15 18.25 23.37
C HIS A 156 -3.77 19.56 22.65
N GLU A 157 -2.74 20.27 23.12
CA GLU A 157 -2.24 21.50 22.50
C GLU A 157 -1.61 21.19 21.14
N ILE A 158 -0.85 20.10 21.08
CA ILE A 158 -0.17 19.64 19.87
C ILE A 158 -1.19 19.17 18.82
N LEU A 159 -2.15 18.33 19.22
CA LEU A 159 -3.18 17.82 18.30
C LEU A 159 -4.13 18.91 17.81
N ALA A 160 -4.29 20.00 18.57
CA ALA A 160 -5.11 21.13 18.16
C ALA A 160 -4.51 21.93 16.99
N ASN A 161 -3.24 21.73 16.63
CA ASN A 161 -2.59 22.40 15.50
C ASN A 161 -3.31 22.09 14.17
N VAL A 162 -3.56 23.13 13.37
CA VAL A 162 -4.18 23.07 12.03
C VAL A 162 -3.24 23.50 10.91
N SER A 163 -2.05 23.96 11.27
CA SER A 163 -0.97 24.34 10.36
C SER A 163 0.36 24.15 11.08
N GLY A 164 1.44 24.01 10.31
CA GLY A 164 2.80 23.99 10.84
C GLY A 164 3.67 25.06 10.21
N SER A 165 4.96 25.03 10.56
CA SER A 165 5.97 25.95 10.03
C SER A 165 6.20 25.77 8.52
N PRO A 166 6.84 26.74 7.81
CA PRO A 166 6.96 26.64 6.36
C PRO A 166 7.88 25.49 5.89
N ASP A 167 8.88 25.11 6.70
CA ASP A 167 9.69 23.90 6.49
C ASP A 167 8.92 22.61 6.74
N TYR A 168 8.05 22.55 7.75
CA TYR A 168 7.12 21.44 7.92
C TYR A 168 6.24 21.25 6.68
N ASN A 169 5.68 22.35 6.14
CA ASN A 169 4.80 22.28 4.97
C ASN A 169 5.52 21.77 3.71
N LEU A 170 6.79 22.14 3.50
CA LEU A 170 7.61 21.59 2.42
C LEU A 170 8.01 20.14 2.66
N PHE A 171 8.37 19.80 3.90
CA PHE A 171 8.68 18.43 4.28
C PHE A 171 7.51 17.49 4.00
N ILE A 172 6.30 17.81 4.45
CA ILE A 172 5.13 16.94 4.21
C ILE A 172 4.74 16.91 2.73
N ALA A 173 4.95 18.00 1.98
CA ALA A 173 4.72 18.00 0.52
C ALA A 173 5.65 17.01 -0.20
N GLY A 174 6.84 16.74 0.33
CA GLY A 174 7.76 15.72 -0.20
C GLY A 174 7.48 14.28 0.29
N LEU A 175 6.60 14.08 1.27
CA LEU A 175 6.31 12.75 1.83
C LEU A 175 5.49 11.89 0.86
N GLY A 176 4.57 12.51 0.11
CA GLY A 176 3.67 11.83 -0.80
C GLY A 176 2.77 12.80 -1.58
N GLU A 177 1.92 12.23 -2.42
CA GLU A 177 0.91 12.96 -3.17
C GLU A 177 -0.28 13.31 -2.27
N ARG A 178 -0.89 14.49 -2.50
CA ARG A 178 -2.14 14.87 -1.86
C ARG A 178 -3.32 14.19 -2.55
N VAL A 179 -4.05 13.36 -1.82
CA VAL A 179 -5.23 12.62 -2.30
C VAL A 179 -6.50 13.09 -1.60
N SER A 180 -7.59 13.23 -2.37
CA SER A 180 -8.92 13.52 -1.83
C SER A 180 -9.44 12.34 -1.00
N LEU A 181 -10.05 12.63 0.14
CA LEU A 181 -10.75 11.64 0.97
C LEU A 181 -12.21 11.47 0.52
N VAL A 182 -12.85 12.56 0.12
CA VAL A 182 -14.27 12.58 -0.25
C VAL A 182 -14.51 11.68 -1.45
N ASN A 183 -15.46 10.74 -1.31
CA ASN A 183 -15.84 9.76 -2.32
C ASN A 183 -14.68 8.86 -2.80
N ASN A 184 -13.61 8.74 -2.01
CA ASN A 184 -12.50 7.85 -2.34
C ASN A 184 -12.87 6.40 -1.99
N ARG A 185 -12.76 5.51 -2.98
CA ARG A 185 -13.05 4.07 -2.86
C ARG A 185 -11.82 3.23 -2.54
N GLN A 186 -10.64 3.83 -2.48
CA GLN A 186 -9.39 3.15 -2.16
C GLN A 186 -9.24 2.99 -0.64
N ASN A 187 -8.32 2.13 -0.22
CA ASN A 187 -7.99 1.98 1.19
C ASN A 187 -7.25 3.23 1.70
N MET A 188 -7.96 4.06 2.47
CA MET A 188 -7.45 5.30 3.08
C MET A 188 -7.08 5.11 4.56
N ALA A 189 -6.69 3.89 4.96
CA ALA A 189 -6.17 3.56 6.29
C ALA A 189 -7.09 3.89 7.49
N GLY A 190 -8.41 3.97 7.25
CA GLY A 190 -9.40 4.25 8.29
C GLY A 190 -9.87 5.71 8.36
N LEU A 191 -9.35 6.59 7.50
CA LEU A 191 -9.85 7.96 7.35
C LEU A 191 -11.26 7.97 6.75
N ASP A 192 -12.09 8.88 7.23
CA ASP A 192 -13.43 9.12 6.71
C ASP A 192 -13.40 9.54 5.23
N THR A 193 -14.03 8.73 4.38
CA THR A 193 -14.20 9.00 2.94
C THR A 193 -15.62 9.48 2.58
N SER A 194 -16.49 9.64 3.58
CA SER A 194 -17.84 10.14 3.38
C SER A 194 -17.87 11.64 3.07
N GLU A 195 -19.03 12.14 2.65
CA GLU A 195 -19.27 13.57 2.48
C GLU A 195 -19.21 14.35 3.81
N GLY A 196 -19.19 13.66 4.96
CA GLY A 196 -19.03 14.26 6.28
C GLY A 196 -17.68 14.94 6.49
N MET A 197 -16.64 14.57 5.72
CA MET A 197 -15.29 15.16 5.75
C MET A 197 -14.69 15.26 7.15
N PHE A 198 -15.06 14.34 8.05
CA PHE A 198 -14.79 14.54 9.44
C PHE A 198 -13.29 14.39 9.78
N ASP A 199 -12.53 13.66 8.96
CA ASP A 199 -11.07 13.55 9.04
C ASP A 199 -10.34 14.52 8.08
N GLY A 200 -11.10 15.45 7.48
CA GLY A 200 -10.59 16.43 6.52
C GLY A 200 -10.96 16.09 5.08
N ARG A 201 -10.55 16.97 4.17
CA ARG A 201 -10.87 16.84 2.74
C ARG A 201 -9.89 15.98 1.96
N SER A 202 -8.66 15.90 2.46
CA SER A 202 -7.55 15.24 1.78
C SER A 202 -6.54 14.78 2.81
N THR A 203 -5.69 13.83 2.41
CA THR A 203 -4.48 13.46 3.15
C THR A 203 -3.29 13.33 2.19
N LEU A 204 -2.15 12.87 2.70
CA LEU A 204 -0.99 12.48 1.91
C LEU A 204 -0.92 10.98 1.75
N ARG A 205 -0.43 10.53 0.60
CA ARG A 205 -0.20 9.12 0.30
C ARG A 205 1.04 8.97 -0.57
N HIS A 206 1.86 7.98 -0.26
CA HIS A 206 2.90 7.49 -1.16
C HIS A 206 2.53 6.09 -1.63
N SER A 207 2.64 5.82 -2.92
CA SER A 207 2.41 4.48 -3.47
C SER A 207 3.55 4.13 -4.42
N ASP A 208 4.07 2.92 -4.29
CA ASP A 208 4.94 2.30 -5.27
C ASP A 208 4.24 1.06 -5.87
N THR A 209 4.96 0.21 -6.59
CA THR A 209 4.38 -0.96 -7.26
C THR A 209 3.91 -2.05 -6.28
N ILE A 210 4.44 -2.08 -5.06
CA ILE A 210 4.29 -3.20 -4.11
C ILE A 210 3.77 -2.75 -2.74
N THR A 211 3.90 -1.47 -2.39
CA THR A 211 3.45 -0.86 -1.14
C THR A 211 2.66 0.43 -1.36
N THR A 212 1.81 0.73 -0.40
CA THR A 212 1.14 2.02 -0.24
C THR A 212 1.29 2.47 1.20
N LEU A 213 1.80 3.68 1.43
CA LEU A 213 1.81 4.33 2.73
C LEU A 213 0.83 5.51 2.74
N ASN A 214 -0.23 5.37 3.54
CA ASN A 214 -1.16 6.47 3.82
C ASN A 214 -0.73 7.21 5.08
N TYR A 215 -0.83 8.54 5.09
CA TYR A 215 -0.47 9.33 6.27
C TYR A 215 -1.71 9.81 7.04
N HIS A 216 -1.64 9.79 8.36
CA HIS A 216 -2.60 10.46 9.25
C HIS A 216 -2.00 11.81 9.67
N VAL A 217 -2.16 12.83 8.82
CA VAL A 217 -1.56 14.16 9.04
C VAL A 217 -2.47 14.99 9.94
N THR A 218 -2.08 15.17 11.21
CA THR A 218 -2.94 15.82 12.22
C THR A 218 -3.29 17.26 11.88
N THR A 219 -2.40 17.99 11.19
CA THR A 219 -2.66 19.37 10.73
C THR A 219 -3.62 19.44 9.53
N MET A 220 -3.85 18.33 8.81
CA MET A 220 -4.83 18.27 7.72
C MET A 220 -6.21 17.81 8.21
N MET A 221 -6.30 17.30 9.44
CA MET A 221 -7.55 16.94 10.10
C MET A 221 -8.18 18.17 10.77
N PRO A 222 -9.51 18.35 10.70
CA PRO A 222 -10.21 19.44 11.37
C PRO A 222 -10.01 19.41 12.89
N THR A 223 -9.91 20.60 13.50
CA THR A 223 -9.92 20.77 14.95
C THR A 223 -11.23 21.46 15.34
N ASN A 224 -12.03 20.84 16.21
CA ASN A 224 -13.19 21.49 16.82
C ASN A 224 -13.05 21.48 18.34
N ARG A 225 -12.65 22.62 18.92
CA ARG A 225 -12.42 22.73 20.36
C ARG A 225 -13.71 22.75 21.19
N GLU A 226 -14.85 23.05 20.57
CA GLU A 226 -16.14 23.09 21.27
C GLU A 226 -16.70 21.68 21.48
N THR A 227 -16.60 20.82 20.46
CA THR A 227 -17.17 19.46 20.49
C THR A 227 -16.16 18.37 20.78
N ASP A 228 -14.87 18.57 20.46
CA ASP A 228 -13.77 17.63 20.72
C ASP A 228 -12.54 18.36 21.28
N PRO A 229 -12.62 18.92 22.50
CA PRO A 229 -11.53 19.70 23.11
C PRO A 229 -10.23 18.89 23.29
N GLN A 230 -10.33 17.56 23.39
CA GLN A 230 -9.18 16.66 23.53
C GLN A 230 -8.64 16.16 22.19
N CYS A 231 -9.21 16.58 21.06
CA CYS A 231 -8.85 16.09 19.73
C CYS A 231 -8.86 14.56 19.64
N THR A 232 -9.81 13.93 20.34
CA THR A 232 -10.00 12.47 20.44
C THR A 232 -10.05 11.83 19.06
N ARG A 233 -10.66 12.52 18.09
CA ARG A 233 -10.73 12.02 16.71
C ARG A 233 -9.35 11.87 16.08
N LYS A 234 -8.51 12.90 16.16
CA LYS A 234 -7.12 12.84 15.65
C LYS A 234 -6.32 11.78 16.41
N LYS A 235 -6.48 11.74 17.74
CA LYS A 235 -5.85 10.75 18.62
C LYS A 235 -6.24 9.32 18.25
N SER A 236 -7.49 9.08 17.81
CA SER A 236 -7.95 7.75 17.42
C SER A 236 -7.24 7.20 16.18
N HIS A 237 -6.71 8.06 15.31
CA HIS A 237 -5.89 7.65 14.16
C HIS A 237 -4.45 7.42 14.59
N ILE A 238 -3.76 8.50 15.00
CA ILE A 238 -2.33 8.46 15.35
C ILE A 238 -2.02 7.56 16.54
N GLY A 239 -2.96 7.40 17.47
CA GLY A 239 -2.86 6.50 18.60
C GLY A 239 -3.01 5.03 18.22
N ASN A 240 -3.58 4.71 17.06
CA ASN A 240 -3.69 3.34 16.54
C ASN A 240 -2.67 3.04 15.44
N ASP A 241 -1.73 3.96 15.17
CA ASP A 241 -0.63 3.74 14.25
C ASP A 241 0.58 3.16 15.01
N PHE A 242 1.31 2.23 14.39
CA PHE A 242 2.53 1.73 15.01
C PHE A 242 3.65 2.77 14.94
N VAL A 243 3.75 3.44 13.78
CA VAL A 243 4.76 4.46 13.51
C VAL A 243 4.15 5.85 13.40
N ASN A 244 4.77 6.81 14.06
CA ASN A 244 4.41 8.22 13.98
C ASN A 244 5.63 9.10 13.66
N ILE A 245 5.51 9.98 12.69
CA ILE A 245 6.51 10.97 12.33
C ILE A 245 6.23 12.25 13.12
N ILE A 246 7.20 12.68 13.92
CA ILE A 246 7.11 13.89 14.73
C ILE A 246 7.98 14.96 14.10
N PHE A 247 7.37 16.05 13.64
CA PHE A 247 8.11 17.27 13.29
C PHE A 247 8.16 18.17 14.53
N ASN A 248 9.29 18.13 15.23
CA ASN A 248 9.47 18.81 16.50
C ASN A 248 10.11 20.19 16.34
N ASN A 249 9.29 21.23 16.41
CA ASN A 249 9.71 22.63 16.42
C ASN A 249 9.55 23.26 17.82
N SER A 250 9.36 22.46 18.87
CA SER A 250 9.17 22.97 20.24
C SER A 250 10.41 23.65 20.82
N GLY A 251 11.60 23.23 20.38
CA GLY A 251 12.88 23.60 20.99
C GLY A 251 13.26 22.76 22.21
N LEU A 252 12.47 21.74 22.54
CA LEU A 252 12.71 20.80 23.64
C LEU A 252 12.96 19.40 23.07
N GLU A 253 13.59 18.53 23.87
CA GLU A 253 13.66 17.10 23.53
C GLU A 253 12.26 16.50 23.57
N PHE A 254 11.93 15.68 22.56
CA PHE A 254 10.64 15.01 22.50
C PHE A 254 10.61 13.83 23.48
N ASP A 255 9.61 13.81 24.36
CA ASP A 255 9.34 12.73 25.28
C ASP A 255 8.49 11.64 24.61
N PHE A 256 8.91 10.38 24.70
CA PHE A 256 8.18 9.25 24.12
C PHE A 256 6.77 9.12 24.71
N ASP A 257 6.59 9.49 25.98
CA ASP A 257 5.31 9.38 26.69
C ASP A 257 4.35 10.55 26.40
N THR A 258 4.73 11.49 25.52
CA THR A 258 3.88 12.62 25.10
C THR A 258 2.52 12.17 24.54
N PHE A 259 2.49 11.04 23.82
CA PHE A 259 1.27 10.48 23.23
C PHE A 259 1.01 9.06 23.76
N PRO A 260 0.41 8.90 24.94
CA PRO A 260 0.17 7.58 25.51
C PRO A 260 -0.65 6.70 24.56
N SER A 261 -0.14 5.53 24.21
CA SER A 261 -0.82 4.54 23.38
C SER A 261 -0.22 3.14 23.56
N ALA A 262 -1.07 2.11 23.50
CA ALA A 262 -0.63 0.72 23.45
C ALA A 262 -0.02 0.30 22.10
N PHE A 263 -0.30 1.07 21.04
CA PHE A 263 0.08 0.75 19.66
C PHE A 263 1.29 1.54 19.18
N ASN A 264 1.57 2.72 19.71
CA ASN A 264 2.73 3.50 19.25
C ASN A 264 4.03 2.78 19.66
N TYR A 265 4.71 2.18 18.68
CA TYR A 265 5.98 1.48 18.88
C TYR A 265 7.17 2.34 18.48
N VAL A 266 7.02 3.19 17.46
CA VAL A 266 8.13 3.95 16.90
C VAL A 266 7.73 5.40 16.63
N TYR A 267 8.56 6.34 17.08
CA TYR A 267 8.52 7.74 16.66
C TYR A 267 9.73 8.10 15.82
N ILE A 268 9.51 8.68 14.64
CA ILE A 268 10.58 9.26 13.83
C ILE A 268 10.58 10.76 14.07
N VAL A 269 11.50 11.23 14.90
CA VAL A 269 11.58 12.63 15.34
C VAL A 269 12.49 13.41 14.41
N VAL A 270 11.93 14.42 13.76
CA VAL A 270 12.59 15.37 12.87
C VAL A 270 12.69 16.72 13.58
N VAL A 271 13.90 17.25 13.70
CA VAL A 271 14.18 18.54 14.35
C VAL A 271 14.98 19.42 13.38
N PRO A 272 14.53 20.64 13.05
CA PRO A 272 15.33 21.60 12.28
C PRO A 272 16.60 22.00 13.05
N GLU A 273 17.78 21.84 12.45
CA GLU A 273 19.07 22.05 13.17
C GLU A 273 19.46 23.53 13.30
N ALA A 274 19.22 24.31 12.24
CA ALA A 274 19.46 25.75 12.27
C ALA A 274 18.13 26.49 12.46
N ARG A 275 17.89 27.01 13.67
CA ARG A 275 16.89 28.07 13.84
C ARG A 275 17.32 29.25 12.97
N GLN A 276 16.51 29.58 11.97
CA GLN A 276 16.81 30.68 11.06
C GLN A 276 17.02 31.95 11.88
N THR A 277 18.20 32.55 11.76
CA THR A 277 18.43 33.89 12.30
C THR A 277 17.50 34.87 11.62
N PHE A 278 17.19 36.00 12.28
CA PHE A 278 16.34 37.06 11.72
C PHE A 278 16.76 37.51 10.30
N ILE A 279 18.07 37.47 10.01
CA ILE A 279 18.63 37.77 8.69
C ILE A 279 18.27 36.69 7.67
N GLN A 280 18.48 35.41 8.01
CA GLN A 280 18.17 34.26 7.15
C GLN A 280 16.68 34.21 6.78
N THR A 281 15.79 34.51 7.73
CA THR A 281 14.34 34.56 7.48
C THR A 281 13.96 35.63 6.46
N ARG A 282 14.65 36.79 6.45
CA ARG A 282 14.40 37.86 5.47
C ARG A 282 15.01 37.59 4.10
N THR A 283 16.16 36.93 4.04
CA THR A 283 16.80 36.55 2.77
C THR A 283 16.18 35.31 2.13
N ARG A 284 15.31 34.58 2.84
CA ARG A 284 14.56 33.40 2.34
C ARG A 284 13.72 33.72 1.10
N LEU A 285 13.21 34.95 0.99
CA LEU A 285 12.50 35.44 -0.20
C LEU A 285 13.39 35.52 -1.45
N HIS A 286 14.72 35.44 -1.30
CA HIS A 286 15.68 35.52 -2.40
C HIS A 286 16.41 34.19 -2.67
N ASN A 287 16.16 33.14 -1.88
CA ASN A 287 16.62 31.79 -2.15
C ASN A 287 15.41 30.83 -2.23
N PRO A 288 14.89 30.52 -3.44
CA PRO A 288 13.77 29.59 -3.57
C PRO A 288 14.12 28.15 -3.15
N GLY A 289 15.41 27.77 -3.16
CA GLY A 289 15.93 26.46 -2.74
C GLY A 289 16.38 26.40 -1.28
N TRP A 290 15.93 27.34 -0.43
CA TRP A 290 16.40 27.44 0.95
C TRP A 290 16.12 26.17 1.77
N PHE A 291 15.08 25.40 1.41
CA PHE A 291 14.71 24.19 2.13
C PHE A 291 15.70 23.08 1.84
N GLU A 292 16.06 22.90 0.57
CA GLU A 292 17.04 21.94 0.10
C GLU A 292 18.41 22.17 0.75
N ASP A 293 18.78 23.43 0.95
CA ASP A 293 20.00 23.88 1.63
C ASP A 293 19.94 23.79 3.17
N SER A 294 18.76 23.51 3.74
CA SER A 294 18.57 23.38 5.19
C SER A 294 18.93 21.99 5.68
N TRP A 295 19.24 21.87 6.98
CA TRP A 295 19.65 20.64 7.63
C TRP A 295 18.74 20.29 8.81
N PHE A 296 18.47 19.01 8.96
CA PHE A 296 17.55 18.47 9.96
C PHE A 296 18.21 17.30 10.68
N LYS A 297 18.00 17.23 11.98
CA LYS A 297 18.28 16.04 12.78
C LYS A 297 17.11 15.08 12.70
N VAL A 298 17.39 13.82 12.45
CA VAL A 298 16.41 12.74 12.44
C VAL A 298 16.86 11.69 13.45
N ARG A 299 16.00 11.38 14.42
CA ARG A 299 16.22 10.31 15.40
C ARG A 299 14.99 9.42 15.47
N VAL A 300 15.18 8.12 15.48
CA VAL A 300 14.14 7.13 15.70
C VAL A 300 14.14 6.77 17.18
N LEU A 301 12.97 6.87 17.79
CA LEU A 301 12.72 6.45 19.16
C LEU A 301 11.80 5.24 19.13
N THR A 302 12.19 4.19 19.84
CA THR A 302 11.40 2.98 19.95
C THR A 302 10.85 2.82 21.36
N ARG A 303 9.72 2.13 21.48
CA ARG A 303 9.19 1.72 22.77
C ARG A 303 10.21 0.81 23.47
N HIS A 304 10.24 0.84 24.79
CA HIS A 304 11.24 0.11 25.60
C HIS A 304 11.32 -1.41 25.33
N ASP A 305 10.22 -2.04 24.89
CA ASP A 305 10.17 -3.47 24.56
C ASP A 305 10.42 -3.75 23.08
N PHE A 306 10.62 -2.73 22.24
CA PHE A 306 10.81 -2.86 20.79
C PHE A 306 12.29 -2.72 20.43
N PRO A 307 12.85 -3.61 19.57
CA PRO A 307 14.27 -3.60 19.26
C PRO A 307 14.68 -2.36 18.45
N ASP A 308 15.83 -1.78 18.78
CA ASP A 308 16.38 -0.65 18.05
C ASP A 308 17.23 -1.13 16.86
N ILE A 309 16.60 -1.23 15.70
CA ILE A 309 17.18 -1.75 14.46
C ILE A 309 17.22 -0.70 13.34
N SER A 310 16.90 0.55 13.68
CA SER A 310 16.85 1.65 12.72
C SER A 310 18.26 2.17 12.40
N SER A 311 18.51 2.54 11.15
CA SER A 311 19.72 3.29 10.79
C SER A 311 19.80 4.69 11.41
N ALA A 312 18.69 5.17 11.98
CA ALA A 312 18.58 6.42 12.71
C ALA A 312 18.26 6.20 14.20
N ALA A 313 18.65 5.04 14.76
CA ALA A 313 18.74 4.82 16.21
C ALA A 313 19.53 5.95 16.89
N GLU A 314 20.69 6.25 16.31
CA GLU A 314 21.45 7.47 16.59
C GLU A 314 21.00 8.62 15.71
N THR A 315 21.27 9.85 16.13
CA THR A 315 20.85 11.05 15.39
C THR A 315 21.57 11.13 14.05
N ALA A 316 20.80 11.08 12.96
CA ALA A 316 21.28 11.33 11.61
C ALA A 316 21.04 12.80 11.23
N VAL A 317 21.98 13.40 10.51
CA VAL A 317 21.82 14.75 9.94
C VAL A 317 21.52 14.63 8.45
N VAL A 318 20.39 15.20 8.02
CA VAL A 318 19.85 15.02 6.67
C VAL A 318 19.52 16.39 6.09
N SER A 319 19.85 16.61 4.81
CA SER A 319 19.47 17.84 4.10
C SER A 319 17.98 17.85 3.78
N GLY A 320 17.38 19.03 3.64
CA GLY A 320 15.96 19.14 3.27
C GLY A 320 15.65 18.46 1.93
N ALA A 321 16.60 18.47 0.99
CA ALA A 321 16.45 17.81 -0.30
C ALA A 321 16.20 16.29 -0.18
N ALA A 322 16.79 15.63 0.82
CA ALA A 322 16.66 14.19 1.04
C ALA A 322 15.67 13.82 2.17
N LEU A 323 15.26 14.80 2.98
CA LEU A 323 14.54 14.60 4.24
C LEU A 323 13.28 13.75 4.08
N SER A 324 12.37 14.14 3.18
CA SER A 324 11.08 13.47 3.05
C SER A 324 11.22 12.03 2.55
N ALA A 325 12.13 11.78 1.60
CA ALA A 325 12.40 10.42 1.12
C ALA A 325 13.06 9.56 2.21
N TYR A 326 14.01 10.12 2.95
CA TYR A 326 14.68 9.43 4.05
C TYR A 326 13.70 9.03 5.16
N VAL A 327 12.88 9.98 5.63
CA VAL A 327 11.88 9.73 6.69
C VAL A 327 10.81 8.75 6.23
N ARG A 328 10.37 8.83 4.96
CA ARG A 328 9.43 7.86 4.38
C ARG A 328 9.98 6.44 4.40
N ASN A 329 11.24 6.25 4.00
CA ASN A 329 11.87 4.93 4.00
C ASN A 329 12.03 4.39 5.43
N LEU A 330 12.38 5.24 6.39
CA LEU A 330 12.39 4.88 7.81
C LEU A 330 11.00 4.44 8.29
N ALA A 331 9.95 5.15 7.89
CA ALA A 331 8.57 4.82 8.26
C ALA A 331 8.12 3.47 7.68
N LEU A 332 8.39 3.21 6.40
CA LEU A 332 8.08 1.94 5.75
C LEU A 332 8.80 0.76 6.44
N ASN A 333 10.10 0.88 6.69
CA ASN A 333 10.86 -0.15 7.37
C ASN A 333 10.34 -0.39 8.79
N ALA A 334 10.08 0.69 9.54
CA ALA A 334 9.57 0.61 10.89
C ALA A 334 8.17 -0.03 10.94
N GLU A 335 7.27 0.29 10.02
CA GLU A 335 5.93 -0.31 9.92
C GLU A 335 6.04 -1.83 9.69
N GLU A 336 6.93 -2.26 8.80
CA GLU A 336 7.15 -3.68 8.55
C GLU A 336 7.63 -4.42 9.81
N PHE A 337 8.61 -3.86 10.51
CA PHE A 337 9.09 -4.44 11.77
C PHE A 337 8.01 -4.43 12.85
N CYS A 338 7.20 -3.37 12.95
CA CYS A 338 6.08 -3.29 13.88
C CYS A 338 4.99 -4.32 13.59
N ARG A 339 4.71 -4.58 12.31
CA ARG A 339 3.78 -5.62 11.85
C ARG A 339 4.24 -7.00 12.29
N VAL A 340 5.53 -7.33 12.12
CA VAL A 340 6.10 -8.59 12.61
C VAL A 340 6.09 -8.65 14.15
N TRP A 341 6.47 -7.56 14.81
CA TRP A 341 6.55 -7.50 16.27
C TRP A 341 5.19 -7.60 16.97
N SER A 342 4.16 -6.96 16.45
CA SER A 342 2.79 -7.02 17.00
C SER A 342 2.18 -8.41 16.91
N ASN A 343 2.59 -9.20 15.89
CA ASN A 343 2.14 -10.57 15.69
C ASN A 343 3.09 -11.62 16.30
N ARG A 344 4.08 -11.21 17.09
CA ARG A 344 5.01 -12.13 17.75
C ARG A 344 4.25 -13.15 18.60
N GLY A 345 4.49 -14.43 18.35
CA GLY A 345 3.83 -15.53 19.06
C GLY A 345 2.53 -16.04 18.43
N LEU A 346 2.00 -15.40 17.39
CA LEU A 346 0.84 -15.91 16.62
C LEU A 346 1.22 -16.87 15.48
N GLY A 347 2.51 -17.18 15.34
CA GLY A 347 3.07 -17.96 14.25
C GLY A 347 3.67 -17.07 13.16
N GLU A 348 3.99 -17.67 12.02
CA GLU A 348 4.50 -16.95 10.85
C GLU A 348 3.36 -16.15 10.22
N LEU A 349 3.62 -14.86 9.93
CA LEU A 349 2.71 -14.03 9.16
C LEU A 349 3.17 -14.07 7.69
N PRO A 350 2.50 -14.82 6.79
CA PRO A 350 2.89 -14.85 5.39
C PRO A 350 2.70 -13.48 4.77
N SER A 351 3.62 -13.08 3.88
CA SER A 351 3.43 -11.91 3.03
C SER A 351 2.12 -12.02 2.24
N THR A 352 1.58 -10.90 1.79
CA THR A 352 0.35 -10.87 0.98
C THR A 352 0.51 -11.73 -0.29
N TRP A 353 1.69 -11.68 -0.92
CA TRP A 353 2.00 -12.49 -2.10
C TRP A 353 2.07 -13.99 -1.78
N ARG A 354 2.70 -14.38 -0.67
CA ARG A 354 2.72 -15.79 -0.24
C ARG A 354 1.32 -16.29 0.09
N SER A 355 0.51 -15.48 0.74
CA SER A 355 -0.90 -15.79 1.01
C SER A 355 -1.66 -16.03 -0.30
N ARG A 356 -1.45 -15.19 -1.32
CA ARG A 356 -2.04 -15.39 -2.65
C ARG A 356 -1.54 -16.67 -3.33
N LEU A 357 -0.24 -16.94 -3.33
CA LEU A 357 0.33 -18.18 -3.90
C LEU A 357 -0.27 -19.43 -3.25
N GLN A 358 -0.36 -19.43 -1.91
CA GLN A 358 -0.98 -20.51 -1.16
C GLN A 358 -2.46 -20.69 -1.54
N GLN A 359 -3.23 -19.61 -1.71
CA GLN A 359 -4.62 -19.71 -2.17
C GLN A 359 -4.74 -20.28 -3.60
N ILE A 360 -3.83 -19.93 -4.52
CA ILE A 360 -3.79 -20.52 -5.87
C ILE A 360 -3.58 -22.03 -5.77
N ARG A 361 -2.56 -22.47 -5.03
CA ARG A 361 -2.25 -23.89 -4.84
C ARG A 361 -3.39 -24.65 -4.16
N MET A 362 -3.97 -24.09 -3.10
CA MET A 362 -5.14 -24.67 -2.42
C MET A 362 -6.35 -24.80 -3.35
N LEU A 363 -6.62 -23.79 -4.18
CA LEU A 363 -7.71 -23.83 -5.14
C LEU A 363 -7.47 -24.91 -6.21
N ARG A 364 -6.23 -25.05 -6.68
CA ARG A 364 -5.83 -26.12 -7.60
C ARG A 364 -6.04 -27.49 -6.97
N GLU A 365 -5.42 -27.76 -5.82
CA GLU A 365 -5.44 -29.07 -5.15
C GLU A 365 -6.86 -29.57 -4.86
N ARG A 366 -7.77 -28.67 -4.48
CA ARG A 366 -9.18 -29.00 -4.23
C ARG A 366 -9.93 -29.46 -5.49
N ASN A 367 -9.45 -29.10 -6.67
CA ASN A 367 -10.09 -29.38 -7.96
C ASN A 367 -9.30 -30.39 -8.81
N VAL A 368 -8.17 -30.89 -8.33
CA VAL A 368 -7.49 -32.02 -8.99
C VAL A 368 -8.37 -33.26 -8.88
N VAL A 369 -8.72 -33.85 -10.02
CA VAL A 369 -9.42 -35.14 -10.06
C VAL A 369 -8.50 -36.20 -9.43
N ARG A 370 -8.90 -36.73 -8.26
CA ARG A 370 -8.19 -37.85 -7.64
C ARG A 370 -8.42 -39.07 -8.54
N LYS A 371 -7.35 -39.65 -9.07
CA LYS A 371 -7.41 -40.97 -9.69
C LYS A 371 -7.70 -41.97 -8.55
N GLU A 372 -8.87 -42.61 -8.61
CA GLU A 372 -9.21 -43.76 -7.75
C GLU A 372 -8.32 -44.97 -8.04
#